data_AF-A0A7S3QEL9-F1
#
_entry.id   AF-A0A7S3QEL9-F1
#
_cell.length_a   1.000
_cell.length_b   1.000
_cell.length_c   1.000
_cell.angle_alpha   90.00
_cell.angle_beta   90.00
_cell.angle_gamma   90.00
#
_symmetry.space_group_name_H-M   'P 1'
#
loop_
_entity.id
_entity.type
_entity.pdbx_description
1 polymer ?
#
loop_
_entity_poly.entity_id
_entity_poly.type
_entity_poly.pdbx_seq_one_letter_code
_entity_poly.pdbx_strand_id
1 'polypeptide(L)'
;MYSKATKVSEGGLAGSYHTTSLFLLSLPKDSRSKLLSAREAIKMALKARPSDERRAKLKASELHKTPSLSNLTPIQRYYTAASKLAQCFNDSVEKKKLNDAYIFGLRFAKFSTDVLPTHDYYKVKQREYINLRNQNQKDLQNVIDSLENVVEQMDFEELERREIQRREEEARRKIQEREGKMRKEAEERAATQDLTQRLNQLNNLFPDVPSGVGDEQKNAELKNITLGATYAELDLPIGSLPPPIPFSQGQGQGDNSSGPPPYDAISSTKNAEVGGSATPSAPPSYEALLGQKADFSNYRKDSIANLRPSSSRSVLGPNSQHTDSMGEGEDLTTFINPLAGPDHLLPASLEYHGEVENRLPSLELNIQTQISQQEYRELRAKKKIEVFQLSTYQGRNSYKDSTNGCTVISPLVAVNHLQSDGAGISDMKIEEIIDDLAPDVLSRVRRKLGLAGHALIIPSDVHDFMVDDKILKEEMFVGVCGGNLLASDHVNGFLDLLENGVEDQPSGSQEEKKDASKKVAAALFFHEHVVSILKVVLADGSSWYDLVDSLPSRHSNNGASGATRTRCKDRESLQTLLHWYACEKFSPADVSYIDTNEWDDHMGVFDPRVFQGFVWKEA
;
A
#
# COMPACT_ATOMS: atom_id res chain seq x y z
N MET A 1 -13.28 45.93 -45.50
CA MET A 1 -13.37 46.09 -44.04
C MET A 1 -14.72 45.58 -43.55
N TYR A 2 -14.85 44.26 -43.37
CA TYR A 2 -16.01 43.67 -42.72
C TYR A 2 -15.51 42.56 -41.78
N SER A 3 -15.71 42.80 -40.48
CA SER A 3 -15.39 41.90 -39.39
C SER A 3 -16.33 40.69 -39.41
N LYS A 4 -15.78 39.48 -39.51
CA LYS A 4 -16.49 38.22 -39.31
C LYS A 4 -16.49 37.90 -37.81
N ALA A 5 -17.66 37.98 -37.19
CA ALA A 5 -17.89 37.44 -35.86
C ALA A 5 -18.18 35.94 -35.96
N THR A 6 -17.34 35.12 -35.32
CA THR A 6 -17.52 33.68 -35.19
C THR A 6 -18.42 33.41 -33.98
N LYS A 7 -19.60 32.81 -34.22
CA LYS A 7 -20.47 32.26 -33.17
C LYS A 7 -19.86 30.94 -32.67
N VAL A 8 -19.58 30.88 -31.38
CA VAL A 8 -19.31 29.62 -30.65
C VAL A 8 -20.65 29.04 -30.24
N SER A 9 -20.94 27.81 -30.68
CA SER A 9 -22.12 27.04 -30.30
C SER A 9 -21.79 26.14 -29.11
N GLU A 10 -22.50 26.32 -28.00
CA GLU A 10 -22.54 25.40 -26.87
C GLU A 10 -23.31 24.12 -27.26
N GLY A 11 -22.60 23.00 -27.35
CA GLY A 11 -23.18 21.66 -27.54
C GLY A 11 -22.94 20.83 -26.29
N GLY A 12 -23.89 20.86 -25.36
CA GLY A 12 -23.87 20.12 -24.10
C GLY A 12 -24.56 18.75 -24.19
N LEU A 13 -23.98 17.80 -23.46
CA LEU A 13 -24.36 16.41 -23.24
C LEU A 13 -25.84 16.21 -22.88
N ALA A 14 -26.54 15.41 -23.68
CA ALA A 14 -27.83 14.81 -23.33
C ALA A 14 -27.82 13.33 -23.74
N GLY A 15 -27.64 12.44 -22.76
CA GLY A 15 -27.79 11.00 -22.93
C GLY A 15 -28.10 10.34 -21.59
N SER A 16 -29.25 9.67 -21.50
CA SER A 16 -29.76 8.92 -20.34
C SER A 16 -30.55 9.68 -19.26
N TYR A 17 -31.66 10.32 -19.68
CA TYR A 17 -32.87 10.48 -18.86
C TYR A 17 -34.09 10.50 -19.80
N HIS A 18 -34.55 9.34 -20.27
CA HIS A 18 -35.65 9.28 -21.24
C HIS A 18 -36.98 8.72 -20.75
N THR A 19 -37.12 8.43 -19.45
CA THR A 19 -38.43 8.06 -18.87
C THR A 19 -39.07 9.13 -18.00
N THR A 20 -38.34 10.16 -17.55
CA THR A 20 -38.89 11.23 -16.69
C THR A 20 -39.27 12.52 -17.44
N SER A 21 -38.80 12.69 -18.69
CA SER A 21 -38.97 13.95 -19.45
C SER A 21 -40.38 14.11 -20.06
N LEU A 22 -41.04 13.01 -20.45
CA LEU A 22 -42.37 13.06 -21.07
C LEU A 22 -43.50 13.37 -20.09
N PHE A 23 -43.31 13.14 -18.78
CA PHE A 23 -44.33 13.43 -17.77
C PHE A 23 -44.38 14.93 -17.39
N LEU A 24 -43.27 15.66 -17.54
CA LEU A 24 -43.19 17.09 -17.21
C LEU A 24 -43.74 18.01 -18.32
N LEU A 25 -43.92 17.48 -19.53
CA LEU A 25 -44.46 18.21 -20.67
C LEU A 25 -46.01 18.20 -20.72
N SER A 26 -46.67 17.31 -19.98
CA SER A 26 -48.14 17.22 -19.92
C SER A 26 -48.78 18.05 -18.80
N LEU A 27 -47.97 18.67 -17.93
CA LEU A 27 -48.48 19.47 -16.82
C LEU A 27 -48.81 20.93 -17.26
N PRO A 28 -49.88 21.53 -16.73
CA PRO A 28 -50.19 22.95 -16.96
C PRO A 28 -49.01 23.86 -16.63
N LYS A 29 -48.80 24.94 -17.40
CA LYS A 29 -47.65 25.85 -17.28
C LYS A 29 -47.41 26.35 -15.85
N ASP A 30 -48.48 26.58 -15.09
CA ASP A 30 -48.40 27.06 -13.70
C ASP A 30 -47.88 25.99 -12.73
N SER A 31 -48.18 24.71 -12.97
CA SER A 31 -47.66 23.59 -12.18
C SER A 31 -46.18 23.32 -12.47
N ARG A 32 -45.75 23.59 -13.72
CA ARG A 32 -44.35 23.45 -14.13
C ARG A 32 -43.44 24.51 -13.51
N SER A 33 -43.93 25.75 -13.40
CA SER A 33 -43.24 26.84 -12.69
C SER A 33 -43.04 26.52 -11.20
N LYS A 34 -44.09 26.02 -10.53
CA LYS A 34 -44.01 25.61 -9.11
C LYS A 34 -43.09 24.42 -8.88
N LEU A 35 -43.06 23.43 -9.79
CA LEU A 35 -42.13 22.29 -9.72
C LEU A 35 -40.66 22.69 -9.97
N LEU A 36 -40.40 23.62 -10.88
CA LEU A 36 -39.05 24.15 -11.11
C LEU A 36 -38.58 25.00 -9.93
N SER A 37 -39.45 25.83 -9.36
CA SER A 37 -39.17 26.60 -8.14
C SER A 37 -38.96 25.68 -6.92
N ALA A 38 -39.75 24.62 -6.76
CA ALA A 38 -39.56 23.61 -5.72
C ALA A 38 -38.27 22.81 -5.94
N ARG A 39 -37.89 22.52 -7.19
CA ARG A 39 -36.62 21.84 -7.51
C ARG A 39 -35.41 22.73 -7.22
N GLU A 40 -35.47 24.03 -7.55
CA GLU A 40 -34.44 25.01 -7.17
C GLU A 40 -34.40 25.24 -5.65
N ALA A 41 -35.56 25.26 -4.97
CA ALA A 41 -35.63 25.34 -3.52
C ALA A 41 -35.10 24.06 -2.84
N ILE A 42 -35.31 22.88 -3.40
CA ILE A 42 -34.71 21.61 -2.95
C ILE A 42 -33.21 21.57 -3.23
N LYS A 43 -32.75 22.13 -4.37
CA LYS A 43 -31.32 22.30 -4.68
C LYS A 43 -30.64 23.29 -3.74
N MET A 44 -31.36 24.33 -3.29
CA MET A 44 -30.90 25.32 -2.32
C MET A 44 -31.04 24.84 -0.85
N ALA A 45 -31.97 23.92 -0.58
CA ALA A 45 -32.15 23.26 0.71
C ALA A 45 -31.16 22.10 0.92
N LEU A 46 -30.70 21.46 -0.17
CA LEU A 46 -29.46 20.67 -0.20
C LEU A 46 -28.26 21.61 -0.18
N LYS A 47 -28.13 22.39 0.90
CA LYS A 47 -26.89 23.14 1.15
C LYS A 47 -25.75 22.15 1.09
N ALA A 48 -24.78 22.40 0.21
CA ALA A 48 -23.53 21.65 0.17
C ALA A 48 -23.02 21.52 1.60
N ARG A 49 -22.82 20.29 2.06
CA ARG A 49 -22.34 20.05 3.42
C ARG A 49 -20.98 20.73 3.56
N PRO A 50 -20.67 21.39 4.69
CA PRO A 50 -19.42 22.11 4.86
C PRO A 50 -18.18 21.32 4.43
N SER A 51 -18.15 20.01 4.68
CA SER A 51 -17.05 19.10 4.36
C SER A 51 -17.06 18.51 2.93
N ASP A 52 -18.03 18.83 2.07
CA ASP A 52 -18.18 18.19 0.75
C ASP A 52 -16.91 18.26 -0.11
N GLU A 53 -16.25 19.42 -0.14
CA GLU A 53 -15.00 19.60 -0.91
C GLU A 53 -13.87 18.73 -0.35
N ARG A 54 -13.70 18.69 0.98
CA ARG A 54 -12.70 17.86 1.66
C ARG A 54 -12.94 16.38 1.36
N ARG A 55 -14.19 15.93 1.46
CA ARG A 55 -14.58 14.55 1.16
C ARG A 55 -14.44 14.18 -0.30
N ALA A 56 -14.67 15.11 -1.23
CA ALA A 56 -14.44 14.90 -2.66
C ALA A 56 -12.95 14.69 -2.96
N LYS A 57 -12.06 15.48 -2.33
CA LYS A 57 -10.60 15.29 -2.43
C LYS A 57 -10.16 13.91 -1.92
N LEU A 58 -10.64 13.51 -0.73
CA LEU A 58 -10.34 12.19 -0.16
C LEU A 58 -10.89 11.04 -1.04
N LYS A 59 -12.07 11.21 -1.64
CA LYS A 59 -12.63 10.23 -2.58
C LYS A 59 -11.80 10.10 -3.85
N ALA A 60 -11.32 11.22 -4.38
CA ALA A 60 -10.51 11.24 -5.60
C ALA A 60 -9.17 10.51 -5.41
N SER A 61 -8.51 10.65 -4.25
CA SER A 61 -7.28 9.91 -3.94
C SER A 61 -7.47 8.39 -3.80
N GLU A 62 -8.72 7.95 -3.58
CA GLU A 62 -9.07 6.55 -3.33
C GLU A 62 -9.61 5.80 -4.54
N LEU A 63 -10.02 6.51 -5.59
CA LEU A 63 -10.74 5.92 -6.73
C LEU A 63 -9.96 4.79 -7.42
N HIS A 64 -8.62 4.83 -7.38
CA HIS A 64 -7.72 3.89 -8.07
C HIS A 64 -7.22 2.73 -7.21
N LYS A 65 -7.50 2.70 -5.89
CA LYS A 65 -6.86 1.75 -4.95
C LYS A 65 -7.70 0.51 -4.62
N THR A 66 -8.64 0.14 -5.49
CA THR A 66 -9.51 -1.01 -5.21
C THR A 66 -8.77 -2.31 -5.53
N PRO A 67 -8.50 -3.19 -4.55
CA PRO A 67 -7.78 -4.43 -4.80
C PRO A 67 -8.60 -5.34 -5.72
N SER A 68 -7.95 -5.94 -6.71
CA SER A 68 -8.55 -7.00 -7.52
C SER A 68 -8.59 -8.30 -6.71
N LEU A 69 -9.67 -9.06 -6.83
CA LEU A 69 -9.74 -10.39 -6.21
C LEU A 69 -9.18 -11.44 -7.16
N SER A 70 -8.28 -12.26 -6.63
CA SER A 70 -7.88 -13.52 -7.27
C SER A 70 -8.73 -14.67 -6.73
N ASN A 71 -9.33 -15.44 -7.64
CA ASN A 71 -10.04 -16.68 -7.31
C ASN A 71 -9.11 -17.81 -6.82
N LEU A 72 -7.79 -17.61 -6.89
CA LEU A 72 -6.78 -18.54 -6.35
C LEU A 72 -6.66 -18.44 -4.83
N THR A 73 -7.05 -17.30 -4.25
CA THR A 73 -6.99 -17.06 -2.81
C THR A 73 -8.32 -17.48 -2.17
N PRO A 74 -8.32 -18.26 -1.07
CA PRO A 74 -9.55 -18.61 -0.37
C PRO A 74 -10.36 -17.38 0.06
N ILE A 75 -11.67 -17.39 -0.17
CA ILE A 75 -12.54 -16.23 0.09
C ILE A 75 -12.50 -15.77 1.56
N GLN A 76 -12.22 -16.69 2.48
CA GLN A 76 -12.04 -16.41 3.91
C GLN A 76 -10.97 -15.34 4.15
N ARG A 77 -9.87 -15.35 3.38
CA ARG A 77 -8.79 -14.35 3.50
C ARG A 77 -9.28 -12.95 3.18
N TYR A 78 -10.16 -12.82 2.19
CA TYR A 78 -10.76 -11.53 1.85
C TYR A 78 -11.74 -11.05 2.93
N TYR A 79 -12.51 -11.95 3.56
CA TYR A 79 -13.32 -11.59 4.73
C TYR A 79 -12.46 -11.18 5.95
N THR A 80 -11.31 -11.83 6.17
CA THR A 80 -10.35 -11.39 7.19
C THR A 80 -9.81 -9.99 6.87
N ALA A 81 -9.49 -9.71 5.61
CA ALA A 81 -9.06 -8.38 5.18
C ALA A 81 -10.16 -7.31 5.37
N ALA A 82 -11.41 -7.64 5.03
CA ALA A 82 -12.55 -6.78 5.28
C ALA A 82 -12.73 -6.48 6.78
N SER A 83 -12.60 -7.50 7.63
CA SER A 83 -12.67 -7.35 9.09
C SER A 83 -11.58 -6.42 9.64
N LYS A 84 -10.35 -6.53 9.11
CA LYS A 84 -9.25 -5.62 9.45
C LYS A 84 -9.54 -4.18 9.01
N LEU A 85 -10.12 -3.96 7.82
CA LEU A 85 -10.53 -2.62 7.39
C LEU A 85 -11.59 -2.00 8.31
N ALA A 86 -12.57 -2.81 8.74
CA ALA A 86 -13.57 -2.37 9.72
C ALA A 86 -12.94 -2.04 11.09
N GLN A 87 -11.94 -2.80 11.52
CA GLN A 87 -11.18 -2.49 12.73
C GLN A 87 -10.40 -1.17 12.59
N CYS A 88 -9.63 -0.99 11.51
CA CYS A 88 -8.90 0.26 11.25
C CYS A 88 -9.83 1.48 11.19
N PHE A 89 -11.04 1.31 10.65
CA PHE A 89 -12.10 2.31 10.69
C PHE A 89 -12.45 2.68 12.13
N ASN A 90 -12.82 1.70 12.96
CA ASN A 90 -13.21 1.93 14.35
C ASN A 90 -12.09 2.59 15.17
N ASP A 91 -10.85 2.10 15.02
CA ASP A 91 -9.67 2.67 15.68
C ASP A 91 -9.45 4.14 15.28
N SER A 92 -9.72 4.48 14.01
CA SER A 92 -9.58 5.85 13.51
C SER A 92 -10.69 6.77 14.02
N VAL A 93 -11.91 6.25 14.16
CA VAL A 93 -13.03 6.96 14.80
C VAL A 93 -12.70 7.25 16.27
N GLU A 94 -12.22 6.25 17.01
CA GLU A 94 -11.85 6.40 18.43
C GLU A 94 -10.74 7.44 18.62
N LYS A 95 -9.72 7.42 17.75
CA LYS A 95 -8.60 8.38 17.75
C LYS A 95 -8.96 9.74 17.16
N LYS A 96 -10.22 9.97 16.77
CA LYS A 96 -10.70 11.19 16.10
C LYS A 96 -9.92 11.57 14.83
N LYS A 97 -9.36 10.57 14.14
CA LYS A 97 -8.69 10.76 12.84
C LYS A 97 -9.73 10.70 11.73
N LEU A 98 -10.51 11.77 11.57
CA LEU A 98 -11.71 11.76 10.71
C LEU A 98 -11.43 11.48 9.23
N ASN A 99 -10.29 11.92 8.69
CA ASN A 99 -9.92 11.62 7.30
C ASN A 99 -9.68 10.13 7.08
N ASP A 100 -8.90 9.51 7.97
CA ASP A 100 -8.55 8.09 7.91
C ASP A 100 -9.79 7.24 8.13
N ALA A 101 -10.61 7.59 9.13
CA ALA A 101 -11.91 6.96 9.36
C ALA A 101 -12.79 7.05 8.11
N TYR A 102 -12.90 8.22 7.48
CA TYR A 102 -13.70 8.35 6.27
C TYR A 102 -13.18 7.49 5.11
N ILE A 103 -11.86 7.42 4.91
CA ILE A 103 -11.22 6.58 3.88
C ILE A 103 -11.44 5.09 4.17
N PHE A 104 -11.13 4.61 5.38
CA PHE A 104 -11.28 3.20 5.74
C PHE A 104 -12.74 2.75 5.67
N GLY A 105 -13.67 3.59 6.13
CA GLY A 105 -15.10 3.29 6.05
C GLY A 105 -15.57 3.18 4.60
N LEU A 106 -15.13 4.09 3.72
CA LEU A 106 -15.45 4.05 2.29
C LEU A 106 -14.83 2.82 1.60
N ARG A 107 -13.56 2.50 1.90
CA ARG A 107 -12.87 1.32 1.38
C ARG A 107 -13.59 0.04 1.80
N PHE A 108 -13.92 -0.10 3.08
CA PHE A 108 -14.63 -1.25 3.59
C PHE A 108 -16.01 -1.40 2.95
N ALA A 109 -16.77 -0.31 2.80
CA ALA A 109 -18.07 -0.32 2.14
C ALA A 109 -17.95 -0.78 0.69
N LYS A 110 -17.08 -0.15 -0.11
CA LYS A 110 -16.84 -0.51 -1.51
C LYS A 110 -16.34 -1.95 -1.67
N PHE A 111 -15.40 -2.37 -0.82
CA PHE A 111 -14.86 -3.72 -0.84
C PHE A 111 -15.96 -4.76 -0.54
N SER A 112 -16.85 -4.45 0.41
CA SER A 112 -17.94 -5.33 0.81
C SER A 112 -19.08 -5.40 -0.20
N THR A 113 -19.43 -4.29 -0.86
CA THR A 113 -20.58 -4.22 -1.78
C THR A 113 -20.23 -4.51 -3.22
N ASP A 114 -19.04 -4.11 -3.67
CA ASP A 114 -18.70 -4.10 -5.09
C ASP A 114 -17.68 -5.19 -5.42
N VAL A 115 -16.71 -5.43 -4.53
CA VAL A 115 -15.55 -6.29 -4.79
C VAL A 115 -15.80 -7.73 -4.32
N LEU A 116 -16.09 -7.95 -3.05
CA LEU A 116 -16.33 -9.30 -2.49
C LEU A 116 -17.37 -10.12 -3.29
N PRO A 117 -18.49 -9.53 -3.76
CA PRO A 117 -19.48 -10.29 -4.54
C PRO A 117 -19.01 -10.81 -5.89
N THR A 118 -17.87 -10.31 -6.42
CA THR A 118 -17.32 -10.79 -7.70
C THR A 118 -16.53 -12.09 -7.56
N HIS A 119 -16.20 -12.51 -6.34
CA HIS A 119 -15.48 -13.76 -6.10
C HIS A 119 -16.37 -14.98 -6.37
N ASP A 120 -15.85 -16.01 -7.06
CA ASP A 120 -16.65 -17.17 -7.49
C ASP A 120 -17.33 -17.88 -6.31
N TYR A 121 -16.60 -17.98 -5.19
CA TYR A 121 -17.07 -18.63 -3.97
C TYR A 121 -18.06 -17.78 -3.16
N TYR A 122 -18.31 -16.52 -3.52
CA TYR A 122 -19.18 -15.64 -2.74
C TYR A 122 -20.61 -16.16 -2.70
N LYS A 123 -21.11 -16.79 -3.77
CA LYS A 123 -22.50 -17.28 -3.88
C LYS A 123 -22.69 -18.72 -3.36
N VAL A 124 -21.64 -19.39 -2.93
CA VAL A 124 -21.70 -20.78 -2.45
C VAL A 124 -22.55 -20.87 -1.19
N LYS A 125 -23.41 -21.91 -1.11
CA LYS A 125 -24.39 -22.12 -0.03
C LYS A 125 -23.84 -22.90 1.18
N GLN A 126 -22.52 -22.95 1.34
CA GLN A 126 -21.90 -23.59 2.49
C GLN A 126 -22.14 -22.74 3.74
N ARG A 127 -22.46 -23.40 4.86
CA ARG A 127 -22.85 -22.73 6.13
C ARG A 127 -21.80 -21.72 6.60
N GLU A 128 -20.52 -22.05 6.47
CA GLU A 128 -19.41 -21.17 6.87
C GLU A 128 -19.38 -19.88 6.06
N TYR A 129 -19.56 -19.95 4.73
CA TYR A 129 -19.58 -18.76 3.87
C TYR A 129 -20.82 -17.90 4.09
N ILE A 130 -21.95 -18.53 4.42
CA ILE A 130 -23.17 -17.80 4.80
C ILE A 130 -22.92 -17.01 6.10
N ASN A 131 -22.27 -17.63 7.09
CA ASN A 131 -21.94 -16.95 8.35
C ASN A 131 -20.99 -15.76 8.13
N LEU A 132 -19.92 -15.93 7.34
CA LEU A 132 -18.99 -14.85 7.01
C LEU A 132 -19.68 -13.69 6.28
N ARG A 133 -20.57 -14.00 5.33
CA ARG A 133 -21.34 -12.98 4.61
C ARG A 133 -22.29 -12.22 5.52
N ASN A 134 -23.02 -12.92 6.39
CA ASN A 134 -23.93 -12.31 7.34
C ASN A 134 -23.19 -11.40 8.34
N GLN A 135 -22.02 -11.84 8.81
CA GLN A 135 -21.18 -11.04 9.69
C GLN A 135 -20.67 -9.78 8.98
N ASN A 136 -20.12 -9.93 7.77
CA ASN A 136 -19.66 -8.78 6.97
C ASN A 136 -20.79 -7.81 6.65
N GLN A 137 -22.02 -8.29 6.41
CA GLN A 137 -23.19 -7.45 6.20
C GLN A 137 -23.60 -6.68 7.46
N LYS A 138 -23.49 -7.30 8.63
CA LYS A 138 -23.71 -6.62 9.92
C LYS A 138 -22.66 -5.52 10.14
N ASP A 139 -21.39 -5.83 9.89
CA ASP A 139 -20.29 -4.88 10.02
C ASP A 139 -20.43 -3.74 9.00
N LEU A 140 -20.87 -4.03 7.77
CA LEU A 140 -21.19 -3.02 6.75
C LEU A 140 -22.25 -2.03 7.23
N GLN A 141 -23.34 -2.51 7.85
CA GLN A 141 -24.36 -1.62 8.39
C GLN A 141 -23.80 -0.73 9.50
N ASN A 142 -23.05 -1.31 10.45
CA ASN A 142 -22.43 -0.55 11.54
C ASN A 142 -21.47 0.53 11.02
N VAL A 143 -20.68 0.20 9.99
CA VAL A 143 -19.74 1.15 9.37
C VAL A 143 -20.48 2.24 8.62
N ILE A 144 -21.53 1.94 7.86
CA ILE A 144 -22.34 2.96 7.16
C ILE A 144 -22.96 3.94 8.16
N ASP A 145 -23.60 3.43 9.21
CA ASP A 145 -24.22 4.27 10.24
C ASP A 145 -23.17 5.14 10.95
N SER A 146 -21.99 4.59 11.25
CA SER A 146 -20.89 5.32 11.87
C SER A 146 -20.25 6.33 10.92
N LEU A 147 -20.24 6.06 9.61
CA LEU A 147 -19.68 6.95 8.60
C LEU A 147 -20.50 8.24 8.51
N GLU A 148 -21.82 8.18 8.69
CA GLU A 148 -22.66 9.38 8.77
C GLU A 148 -22.23 10.29 9.93
N ASN A 149 -21.98 9.71 11.11
CA ASN A 149 -21.46 10.44 12.27
C ASN A 149 -20.08 11.06 11.99
N VAL A 150 -19.19 10.34 11.31
CA VAL A 150 -17.87 10.88 10.90
C VAL A 150 -18.05 12.09 9.99
N VAL A 151 -18.98 12.04 9.03
CA VAL A 151 -19.24 13.17 8.13
C VAL A 151 -19.81 14.37 8.89
N GLU A 152 -20.71 14.15 9.85
CA GLU A 152 -21.21 15.24 10.70
C GLU A 152 -20.08 15.90 11.52
N GLN A 153 -19.15 15.12 12.06
CA GLN A 153 -17.98 15.66 12.75
C GLN A 153 -17.06 16.42 11.81
N MET A 154 -16.85 15.93 10.57
CA MET A 154 -16.08 16.67 9.56
C MET A 154 -16.75 17.99 9.17
N ASP A 155 -18.08 18.03 9.09
CA ASP A 155 -18.82 19.27 8.82
C ASP A 155 -18.66 20.29 9.95
N PHE A 156 -18.68 19.81 11.19
CA PHE A 156 -18.46 20.64 12.36
C PHE A 156 -17.03 21.23 12.37
N GLU A 157 -16.00 20.42 12.13
CA GLU A 157 -14.61 20.90 12.01
C GLU A 157 -14.46 21.97 10.92
N GLU A 158 -15.11 21.79 9.77
CA GLU A 158 -15.00 22.73 8.65
C GLU A 158 -15.78 24.03 8.92
N LEU A 159 -16.91 23.95 9.63
CA LEU A 159 -17.66 25.13 10.05
C LEU A 159 -16.86 25.94 11.09
N GLU A 160 -16.25 25.26 12.07
CA GLU A 160 -15.40 25.88 13.07
C GLU A 160 -14.17 26.56 12.42
N ARG A 161 -13.51 25.87 11.48
CA ARG A 161 -12.39 26.43 10.72
C ARG A 161 -12.77 27.72 9.99
N ARG A 162 -13.93 27.75 9.32
CA ARG A 162 -14.43 28.95 8.63
C ARG A 162 -14.73 30.09 9.59
N GLU A 163 -15.29 29.78 10.76
CA GLU A 163 -15.58 30.80 11.78
C GLU A 163 -14.29 31.39 12.36
N ILE A 164 -13.27 30.57 12.61
CA ILE A 164 -11.94 31.05 13.04
C ILE A 164 -11.33 31.96 11.96
N GLN A 165 -11.31 31.53 10.70
CA GLN A 165 -10.80 32.34 9.59
C GLN A 165 -11.52 33.68 9.47
N ARG A 166 -12.86 33.69 9.62
CA ARG A 166 -13.66 34.92 9.61
C ARG A 166 -13.25 35.88 10.73
N ARG A 167 -12.99 35.36 11.95
CA ARG A 167 -12.52 36.17 13.08
C ARG A 167 -11.11 36.70 12.86
N GLU A 168 -10.21 35.89 12.31
CA GLU A 168 -8.84 36.30 11.96
C GLU A 168 -8.83 37.38 10.88
N GLU A 169 -9.63 37.23 9.83
CA GLU A 169 -9.78 38.24 8.78
C GLU A 169 -10.37 39.56 9.31
N GLU A 170 -11.39 39.47 10.18
CA GLU A 170 -11.96 40.65 10.82
C GLU A 170 -10.95 41.36 11.73
N ALA A 171 -10.16 40.59 12.50
CA ALA A 171 -9.08 41.11 13.32
C ALA A 171 -8.00 41.78 12.44
N ARG A 172 -7.59 41.14 11.35
CA ARG A 172 -6.62 41.69 10.40
C ARG A 172 -7.12 42.98 9.77
N ARG A 173 -8.40 43.04 9.39
CA ARG A 173 -9.04 44.25 8.85
C ARG A 173 -9.03 45.39 9.88
N LYS A 174 -9.35 45.12 11.15
CA LYS A 174 -9.30 46.12 12.23
C LYS A 174 -7.88 46.64 12.48
N ILE A 175 -6.87 45.77 12.38
CA ILE A 175 -5.45 46.18 12.50
C ILE A 175 -5.08 47.12 11.34
N GLN A 176 -5.39 46.74 10.11
CA GLN A 176 -5.11 47.57 8.92
C GLN A 176 -5.84 48.92 8.97
N GLU A 177 -7.08 48.95 9.45
CA GLU A 177 -7.83 50.20 9.63
C GLU A 177 -7.18 51.10 10.68
N ARG A 178 -6.74 50.53 11.82
CA ARG A 178 -6.00 51.28 12.85
C ARG A 178 -4.66 51.80 12.35
N GLU A 179 -3.89 51.00 11.62
CA GLU A 179 -2.63 51.43 11.00
C GLU A 179 -2.86 52.54 9.96
N GLY A 180 -3.90 52.41 9.13
CA GLY A 180 -4.28 53.45 8.19
C GLY A 180 -4.68 54.76 8.87
N LYS A 181 -5.40 54.68 10.00
CA LYS A 181 -5.74 55.85 10.82
C LYS A 181 -4.50 56.49 11.44
N MET A 182 -3.61 55.69 12.05
CA MET A 182 -2.35 56.19 12.60
C MET A 182 -1.46 56.84 11.54
N ARG A 183 -1.42 56.27 10.33
CA ARG A 183 -0.65 56.85 9.21
C ARG A 183 -1.20 58.20 8.78
N LYS A 184 -2.52 58.34 8.66
CA LYS A 184 -3.16 59.63 8.35
C LYS A 184 -2.93 60.66 9.45
N GLU A 185 -3.07 60.27 10.71
CA GLU A 185 -2.78 61.15 11.85
C GLU A 185 -1.30 61.58 11.89
N ALA A 186 -0.37 60.68 11.55
CA ALA A 186 1.06 61.00 11.45
C ALA A 186 1.37 61.96 10.29
N GLU A 187 0.72 61.78 9.14
CA GLU A 187 0.85 62.66 7.98
C GLU A 187 0.28 64.06 8.27
N GLU A 188 -0.87 64.15 8.94
CA GLU A 188 -1.46 65.42 9.38
C GLU A 188 -0.57 66.13 10.41
N ARG A 189 0.02 65.38 11.36
CA ARG A 189 1.02 65.92 12.29
C ARG A 189 2.29 66.41 11.58
N ALA A 190 2.76 65.71 10.56
CA ALA A 190 3.91 66.15 9.78
C ALA A 190 3.59 67.43 8.97
N ALA A 191 2.42 67.51 8.36
CA ALA A 191 1.97 68.69 7.62
C ALA A 191 1.81 69.92 8.51
N THR A 192 1.25 69.76 9.71
CA THR A 192 1.13 70.85 10.69
C THR A 192 2.51 71.31 11.22
N GLN A 193 3.45 70.39 11.40
CA GLN A 193 4.84 70.73 11.74
C GLN A 193 5.55 71.51 10.62
N ASP A 194 5.42 71.10 9.35
CA ASP A 194 5.98 71.82 8.20
C ASP A 194 5.41 73.25 8.11
N LEU A 195 4.09 73.40 8.25
CA LEU A 195 3.45 74.71 8.25
C LEU A 195 3.97 75.62 9.37
N THR A 196 4.14 75.07 10.58
CA THR A 196 4.68 75.80 11.74
C THR A 196 6.13 76.22 11.50
N GLN A 197 6.96 75.35 10.90
CA GLN A 197 8.33 75.68 10.54
C GLN A 197 8.38 76.82 9.51
N ARG A 198 7.52 76.80 8.49
CA ARG A 198 7.43 77.89 7.49
C ARG A 198 6.99 79.21 8.09
N LEU A 199 6.02 79.19 9.01
CA LEU A 199 5.59 80.39 9.73
C LEU A 199 6.75 80.97 10.56
N ASN A 200 7.50 80.13 11.26
CA ASN A 200 8.68 80.58 12.01
C ASN A 200 9.77 81.15 11.09
N GLN A 201 10.00 80.56 9.91
CA GLN A 201 10.93 81.10 8.91
C GLN A 201 10.49 82.47 8.38
N LEU A 202 9.19 82.65 8.11
CA LEU A 202 8.64 83.95 7.71
C LEU A 202 8.79 84.99 8.82
N ASN A 203 8.55 84.61 10.07
CA ASN A 203 8.74 85.51 11.20
C ASN A 203 10.21 85.95 11.34
N ASN A 204 11.15 85.08 11.02
CA ASN A 204 12.58 85.41 10.99
C ASN A 204 12.99 86.29 9.79
N LEU A 205 12.19 86.32 8.71
CA LEU A 205 12.44 87.17 7.53
C LEU A 205 11.93 88.61 7.69
N PHE A 206 11.01 88.84 8.64
CA PHE A 206 10.50 90.15 9.00
C PHE A 206 10.74 90.44 10.50
N PRO A 207 12.00 90.51 10.96
CA PRO A 207 12.27 90.91 12.34
C PRO A 207 11.75 92.34 12.54
N ASP A 208 10.98 92.53 13.60
CA ASP A 208 10.21 93.73 13.87
C ASP A 208 10.99 95.02 13.60
N VAL A 209 10.38 95.89 12.79
CA VAL A 209 10.76 97.29 12.69
C VAL A 209 10.44 97.92 14.06
N PRO A 210 11.38 98.65 14.70
CA PRO A 210 11.13 99.23 16.01
C PRO A 210 10.08 100.33 15.88
N SER A 211 8.84 100.03 16.29
CA SER A 211 7.78 101.02 16.39
C SER A 211 7.50 101.27 17.86
N GLY A 212 8.15 102.29 18.40
CA GLY A 212 7.72 102.89 19.66
C GLY A 212 6.46 103.70 19.41
N VAL A 213 5.27 103.11 19.59
CA VAL A 213 4.02 103.81 19.95
C VAL A 213 3.08 102.83 20.66
N GLY A 214 2.89 103.03 21.96
CA GLY A 214 1.60 102.83 22.65
C GLY A 214 1.11 101.40 22.87
N ASP A 215 1.80 100.66 23.74
CA ASP A 215 1.24 99.50 24.43
C ASP A 215 0.22 99.96 25.47
N GLU A 216 -1.08 99.78 25.24
CA GLU A 216 -2.05 99.60 26.35
C GLU A 216 -3.47 99.12 25.98
N GLN A 217 -3.87 98.95 24.71
CA GLN A 217 -5.28 98.65 24.38
C GLN A 217 -5.60 97.39 23.57
N LYS A 218 -4.61 96.55 23.21
CA LYS A 218 -4.87 95.34 22.39
C LYS A 218 -4.94 94.02 23.15
N ASN A 219 -4.78 94.00 24.47
CA ASN A 219 -4.77 92.77 25.26
C ASN A 219 -6.15 92.32 25.81
N ALA A 220 -7.25 92.94 25.35
CA ALA A 220 -8.61 92.62 25.80
C ALA A 220 -9.46 91.83 24.79
N GLU A 221 -9.06 91.72 23.51
CA GLU A 221 -9.91 91.12 22.47
C GLU A 221 -9.47 89.74 21.95
N LEU A 222 -8.29 89.24 22.36
CA LEU A 222 -7.82 87.90 21.96
C LEU A 222 -8.13 86.78 22.96
N LYS A 223 -9.04 87.00 23.93
CA LYS A 223 -9.49 85.97 24.89
C LYS A 223 -10.80 85.26 24.51
N ASN A 224 -11.44 85.59 23.38
CA ASN A 224 -12.77 85.05 23.04
C ASN A 224 -12.84 84.15 21.79
N ILE A 225 -11.70 83.67 21.27
CA ILE A 225 -11.70 82.65 20.22
C ILE A 225 -10.93 81.42 20.72
N THR A 226 -11.46 80.80 21.78
CA THR A 226 -11.14 79.42 22.16
C THR A 226 -12.44 78.63 22.14
N LEU A 227 -12.91 78.38 20.92
CA LEU A 227 -14.12 77.59 20.66
C LEU A 227 -13.73 76.11 20.65
N GLY A 228 -14.06 75.44 21.76
CA GLY A 228 -14.73 74.15 21.79
C GLY A 228 -14.04 72.96 21.14
N ALA A 229 -13.10 72.33 21.86
CA ALA A 229 -12.90 70.89 21.77
C ALA A 229 -13.15 70.29 23.16
N THR A 230 -14.43 70.00 23.43
CA THR A 230 -14.88 69.19 24.57
C THR A 230 -14.31 67.78 24.42
N TYR A 231 -13.24 67.50 25.15
CA TYR A 231 -12.82 66.13 25.45
C TYR A 231 -13.86 65.53 26.41
N ALA A 232 -14.74 64.70 25.86
CA ALA A 232 -15.54 63.78 26.66
C ALA A 232 -14.58 62.70 27.19
N GLU A 233 -14.32 62.81 28.48
CA GLU A 233 -13.68 61.82 29.34
C GLU A 233 -14.54 60.54 29.32
N LEU A 234 -14.19 59.60 28.45
CA LEU A 234 -14.68 58.23 28.53
C LEU A 234 -13.66 57.42 29.32
N ASP A 235 -13.94 57.31 30.62
CA ASP A 235 -13.43 56.25 31.49
C ASP A 235 -13.77 54.89 30.87
N LEU A 236 -12.82 54.33 30.13
CA LEU A 236 -12.81 52.90 29.81
C LEU A 236 -12.07 52.20 30.95
N PRO A 237 -12.69 51.22 31.63
CA PRO A 237 -11.98 50.44 32.64
C PRO A 237 -10.84 49.69 31.95
N ILE A 238 -9.64 49.89 32.49
CA ILE A 238 -8.46 49.07 32.20
C ILE A 238 -8.84 47.63 32.59
N GLY A 239 -9.27 46.85 31.59
CA GLY A 239 -9.37 45.41 31.71
C GLY A 239 -7.95 44.88 31.92
N SER A 240 -7.67 44.50 33.16
CA SER A 240 -6.49 43.75 33.57
C SER A 240 -6.21 42.63 32.57
N LEU A 241 -4.99 42.62 32.02
CA LEU A 241 -4.41 41.49 31.32
C LEU A 241 -4.63 40.21 32.17
N PRO A 242 -4.99 39.06 31.57
CA PRO A 242 -4.99 37.81 32.30
C PRO A 242 -3.56 37.54 32.81
N PRO A 243 -3.39 37.12 34.08
CA PRO A 243 -2.08 36.80 34.60
C PRO A 243 -1.45 35.65 33.77
N PRO A 244 -0.12 35.63 33.63
CA PRO A 244 0.57 34.55 32.94
C PRO A 244 0.26 33.23 33.64
N ILE A 245 -0.10 32.23 32.83
CA ILE A 245 -0.29 30.84 33.25
C ILE A 245 0.99 30.39 33.96
N PRO A 246 0.95 29.96 35.23
CA PRO A 246 2.12 29.45 35.90
C PRO A 246 2.53 28.11 35.27
N PHE A 247 3.74 28.07 34.75
CA PHE A 247 4.48 26.86 34.43
C PHE A 247 4.58 26.01 35.71
N SER A 248 3.80 24.94 35.81
CA SER A 248 3.94 23.95 36.86
C SER A 248 5.16 23.07 36.57
N GLN A 249 6.27 23.35 37.24
CA GLN A 249 7.35 22.39 37.45
C GLN A 249 6.82 21.24 38.30
N GLY A 250 6.47 20.13 37.66
CA GLY A 250 6.23 18.86 38.33
C GLY A 250 7.57 18.23 38.74
N GLN A 251 8.08 18.61 39.92
CA GLN A 251 8.96 17.75 40.69
C GLN A 251 8.08 16.74 41.44
N GLY A 252 8.13 15.47 41.02
CA GLY A 252 7.58 14.33 41.74
C GLY A 252 8.68 13.29 41.93
N GLN A 253 9.48 13.47 42.98
CA GLN A 253 10.25 12.40 43.61
C GLN A 253 9.38 11.77 44.69
N GLY A 254 9.34 10.43 44.76
CA GLY A 254 9.08 9.73 46.01
C GLY A 254 7.96 8.70 45.97
N ASP A 255 8.39 7.45 45.76
CA ASP A 255 8.07 6.29 46.61
C ASP A 255 6.76 5.48 46.46
N ASN A 256 7.04 4.20 46.21
CA ASN A 256 6.51 3.01 46.87
C ASN A 256 5.25 2.31 46.33
N SER A 257 5.55 1.16 45.74
CA SER A 257 4.96 -0.15 46.05
C SER A 257 3.45 -0.34 45.87
N SER A 258 3.07 -0.94 44.75
CA SER A 258 1.99 -1.93 44.73
C SER A 258 2.12 -2.80 43.48
N GLY A 259 2.65 -4.01 43.68
CA GLY A 259 2.67 -5.06 42.67
C GLY A 259 1.26 -5.52 42.29
N PRO A 260 1.12 -6.22 41.15
CA PRO A 260 -0.17 -6.70 40.68
C PRO A 260 -0.67 -7.88 41.55
N PRO A 261 -1.98 -7.96 41.87
CA PRO A 261 -2.53 -9.20 42.39
C PRO A 261 -2.60 -10.26 41.27
N PRO A 262 -2.44 -11.55 41.62
CA PRO A 262 -2.37 -12.64 40.66
C PRO A 262 -3.78 -13.01 40.19
N TYR A 263 -3.92 -13.29 38.89
CA TYR A 263 -5.06 -14.08 38.42
C TYR A 263 -4.66 -15.55 38.43
N ASP A 264 -5.35 -16.28 39.30
CA ASP A 264 -5.26 -17.70 39.49
C ASP A 264 -5.61 -18.49 38.24
N ALA A 265 -4.84 -19.57 38.08
CA ALA A 265 -5.13 -20.69 37.22
C ALA A 265 -6.47 -21.35 37.60
N ILE A 266 -7.34 -21.55 36.61
CA ILE A 266 -8.32 -22.64 36.63
C ILE A 266 -7.89 -23.68 35.61
N SER A 267 -7.27 -24.73 36.12
CA SER A 267 -7.35 -26.05 35.51
C SER A 267 -8.78 -26.58 35.66
N SER A 268 -9.41 -27.06 34.59
CA SER A 268 -10.14 -28.34 34.65
C SER A 268 -10.61 -28.84 33.28
N THR A 269 -10.05 -30.00 32.94
CA THR A 269 -10.65 -31.17 32.27
C THR A 269 -12.10 -31.11 31.78
N LYS A 270 -12.35 -31.61 30.55
CA LYS A 270 -12.92 -32.95 30.33
C LYS A 270 -13.09 -33.31 28.85
N ASN A 271 -12.68 -34.54 28.57
CA ASN A 271 -12.95 -35.33 27.37
C ASN A 271 -14.45 -35.39 27.03
N ALA A 272 -14.77 -35.29 25.74
CA ALA A 272 -15.97 -35.87 25.18
C ALA A 272 -15.64 -36.44 23.78
N GLU A 273 -15.54 -37.76 23.73
CA GLU A 273 -15.65 -38.55 22.51
C GLU A 273 -17.02 -38.30 21.86
N VAL A 274 -17.07 -37.84 20.61
CA VAL A 274 -18.26 -37.99 19.76
C VAL A 274 -17.85 -38.15 18.29
N GLY A 275 -18.13 -39.33 17.74
CA GLY A 275 -18.82 -39.49 16.45
C GLY A 275 -18.01 -39.28 15.17
N GLY A 276 -17.61 -40.40 14.55
CA GLY A 276 -17.16 -40.43 13.17
C GLY A 276 -18.22 -39.92 12.20
N SER A 277 -17.90 -38.84 11.49
CA SER A 277 -18.65 -38.33 10.34
C SER A 277 -17.92 -38.74 9.07
N ALA A 278 -18.64 -39.34 8.13
CA ALA A 278 -18.15 -39.72 6.81
C ALA A 278 -17.52 -38.50 6.11
N THR A 279 -16.29 -38.68 5.64
CA THR A 279 -15.58 -37.70 4.82
C THR A 279 -16.29 -37.56 3.46
N PRO A 280 -16.62 -36.34 3.01
CA PRO A 280 -17.14 -36.13 1.66
C PRO A 280 -16.09 -36.53 0.61
N SER A 281 -16.54 -37.12 -0.49
CA SER A 281 -15.68 -37.48 -1.63
C SER A 281 -14.96 -36.25 -2.16
N ALA A 282 -13.65 -36.37 -2.37
CA ALA A 282 -12.81 -35.31 -2.91
C ALA A 282 -13.36 -34.80 -4.26
N PRO A 283 -13.30 -33.48 -4.52
CA PRO A 283 -13.65 -32.93 -5.82
C PRO A 283 -12.72 -33.47 -6.91
N PRO A 284 -13.18 -33.51 -8.18
CA PRO A 284 -12.37 -34.02 -9.29
C PRO A 284 -11.04 -33.27 -9.42
N SER A 285 -9.96 -34.00 -9.72
CA SER A 285 -8.62 -33.44 -9.86
C SER A 285 -8.55 -32.45 -11.03
N TYR A 286 -7.66 -31.47 -10.91
CA TYR A 286 -7.38 -30.43 -11.90
C TYR A 286 -7.07 -30.98 -13.31
N GLU A 287 -6.46 -32.17 -13.42
CA GLU A 287 -6.22 -32.87 -14.67
C GLU A 287 -7.51 -33.30 -15.39
N ALA A 288 -8.58 -33.61 -14.65
CA ALA A 288 -9.87 -33.98 -15.22
C ALA A 288 -10.63 -32.79 -15.83
N LEU A 289 -10.27 -31.55 -15.46
CA LEU A 289 -10.86 -30.33 -16.00
C LEU A 289 -10.10 -29.77 -17.22
N LEU A 290 -8.85 -30.17 -17.43
CA LEU A 290 -8.00 -29.71 -18.53
C LEU A 290 -7.91 -30.68 -19.72
N GLY A 291 -8.68 -31.78 -19.69
CA GLY A 291 -8.74 -32.78 -20.75
C GLY A 291 -9.52 -32.36 -22.00
N GLN A 292 -9.19 -31.21 -22.62
CA GLN A 292 -9.46 -30.96 -24.05
C GLN A 292 -8.24 -30.29 -24.69
N LYS A 293 -7.41 -31.12 -25.33
CA LYS A 293 -6.27 -30.69 -26.13
C LYS A 293 -6.74 -29.83 -27.29
N ALA A 294 -6.28 -28.58 -27.36
CA ALA A 294 -6.18 -27.82 -28.59
C ALA A 294 -4.72 -27.81 -29.05
N ASP A 295 -4.44 -28.46 -30.16
CA ASP A 295 -3.13 -28.49 -30.82
C ASP A 295 -2.70 -27.08 -31.23
N PHE A 296 -1.74 -26.52 -30.50
CA PHE A 296 -1.01 -25.31 -30.88
C PHE A 296 0.37 -25.66 -31.42
N SER A 297 0.41 -26.26 -32.61
CA SER A 297 1.62 -26.39 -33.41
C SER A 297 1.40 -25.75 -34.78
N ASN A 298 1.40 -24.41 -34.84
CA ASN A 298 1.60 -23.64 -36.08
C ASN A 298 1.70 -22.15 -35.75
N TYR A 299 2.89 -21.63 -35.43
CA TYR A 299 3.27 -20.22 -35.66
C TYR A 299 4.77 -20.01 -35.34
N ARG A 300 5.65 -20.34 -36.31
CA ARG A 300 6.92 -19.64 -36.57
C ARG A 300 7.66 -20.33 -37.73
N LYS A 301 7.38 -19.87 -38.94
CA LYS A 301 8.29 -19.95 -40.08
C LYS A 301 8.14 -18.62 -40.81
N ASP A 302 9.18 -17.81 -40.75
CA ASP A 302 9.68 -17.04 -41.89
C ASP A 302 11.05 -16.45 -41.54
N SER A 303 11.92 -16.42 -42.55
CA SER A 303 13.29 -15.87 -42.55
C SER A 303 14.40 -16.84 -42.15
N ILE A 304 14.88 -17.62 -43.12
CA ILE A 304 16.23 -17.51 -43.73
C ILE A 304 16.28 -18.53 -44.88
N ALA A 305 16.40 -18.02 -46.11
CA ALA A 305 16.63 -18.79 -47.32
C ALA A 305 18.11 -18.75 -47.70
N ASN A 306 18.54 -19.85 -48.34
CA ASN A 306 19.72 -20.04 -49.20
C ASN A 306 21.04 -20.45 -48.50
N LEU A 307 21.38 -21.74 -48.52
CA LEU A 307 22.09 -22.40 -49.63
C LEU A 307 22.15 -23.94 -49.39
N ARG A 308 21.66 -24.68 -50.38
CA ARG A 308 21.87 -26.14 -50.64
C ARG A 308 23.26 -26.32 -51.31
N PRO A 309 23.80 -27.55 -51.59
CA PRO A 309 23.09 -28.83 -51.78
C PRO A 309 23.77 -30.11 -51.20
N SER A 310 22.94 -31.11 -50.86
CA SER A 310 22.85 -32.44 -51.51
C SER A 310 23.77 -33.55 -50.97
N SER A 311 23.16 -34.60 -50.42
CA SER A 311 23.27 -35.94 -51.02
C SER A 311 22.16 -36.88 -50.52
N SER A 312 21.79 -37.74 -51.45
CA SER A 312 20.72 -38.72 -51.53
C SER A 312 20.93 -39.98 -50.68
N ARG A 313 19.83 -40.58 -50.19
CA ARG A 313 19.56 -42.02 -50.41
C ARG A 313 18.11 -42.41 -50.09
N SER A 314 17.47 -42.97 -51.10
CA SER A 314 16.29 -43.81 -51.06
C SER A 314 16.64 -45.22 -50.56
N VAL A 315 15.71 -45.92 -49.89
CA VAL A 315 15.38 -47.35 -50.11
C VAL A 315 13.97 -47.66 -49.56
N LEU A 316 13.08 -47.96 -50.50
CA LEU A 316 11.99 -48.95 -50.58
C LEU A 316 11.53 -49.77 -49.34
N GLY A 317 10.20 -49.90 -49.21
CA GLY A 317 9.53 -51.21 -49.21
C GLY A 317 8.61 -51.58 -48.02
N PRO A 318 7.63 -52.50 -48.19
CA PRO A 318 6.19 -52.17 -48.07
C PRO A 318 5.30 -53.13 -47.24
N ASN A 319 3.98 -52.85 -47.25
CA ASN A 319 2.79 -53.73 -47.19
C ASN A 319 1.87 -53.72 -45.95
N SER A 320 0.56 -53.49 -46.23
CA SER A 320 -0.65 -54.27 -45.86
C SER A 320 -1.84 -53.30 -45.62
N GLN A 321 -2.76 -53.06 -46.57
CA GLN A 321 -4.01 -53.80 -46.89
C GLN A 321 -4.90 -54.15 -45.66
N HIS A 322 -6.09 -53.55 -45.49
CA HIS A 322 -7.37 -54.12 -45.96
C HIS A 322 -8.65 -53.36 -45.50
N THR A 323 -9.59 -53.28 -46.44
CA THR A 323 -11.08 -53.26 -46.41
C THR A 323 -11.93 -52.11 -45.87
N ASP A 324 -12.76 -51.65 -46.81
CA ASP A 324 -14.05 -50.95 -46.75
C ASP A 324 -15.17 -51.67 -46.00
N SER A 325 -16.16 -50.90 -45.52
CA SER A 325 -17.58 -51.29 -45.59
C SER A 325 -18.51 -50.08 -45.48
N MET A 326 -19.48 -50.00 -46.39
CA MET A 326 -20.56 -49.01 -46.47
C MET A 326 -21.79 -49.43 -45.63
N GLY A 327 -22.64 -48.45 -45.28
CA GLY A 327 -24.03 -48.68 -44.90
C GLY A 327 -24.78 -47.40 -44.50
N GLU A 328 -25.63 -46.91 -45.43
CA GLU A 328 -26.75 -45.96 -45.25
C GLU A 328 -27.77 -46.53 -44.21
N GLY A 329 -28.71 -45.83 -43.57
CA GLY A 329 -29.33 -44.51 -43.69
C GLY A 329 -30.57 -44.47 -42.75
N GLU A 330 -31.38 -43.40 -42.86
CA GLU A 330 -32.71 -43.15 -42.24
C GLU A 330 -32.81 -42.24 -40.98
N ASP A 331 -32.89 -40.93 -41.27
CA ASP A 331 -34.06 -40.02 -41.17
C ASP A 331 -35.02 -39.94 -39.95
N LEU A 332 -35.55 -38.70 -39.80
CA LEU A 332 -36.74 -38.22 -39.07
C LEU A 332 -36.63 -37.87 -37.55
N THR A 333 -36.49 -36.57 -37.21
CA THR A 333 -37.66 -35.67 -37.00
C THR A 333 -37.28 -34.29 -36.41
N THR A 334 -37.78 -33.29 -37.12
CA THR A 334 -38.12 -31.90 -36.84
C THR A 334 -38.53 -31.53 -35.40
N PHE A 335 -37.98 -30.42 -34.87
CA PHE A 335 -38.78 -29.40 -34.16
C PHE A 335 -38.21 -27.99 -34.42
N ILE A 336 -39.15 -27.04 -34.42
CA ILE A 336 -39.11 -25.72 -35.04
C ILE A 336 -38.55 -24.66 -34.06
N ASN A 337 -37.82 -23.69 -34.64
CA ASN A 337 -37.39 -22.34 -34.19
C ASN A 337 -38.51 -21.48 -33.54
N PRO A 338 -38.37 -20.20 -33.11
CA PRO A 338 -37.26 -19.23 -33.28
C PRO A 338 -36.97 -18.31 -32.05
N LEU A 339 -35.87 -17.55 -32.06
CA LEU A 339 -35.86 -16.08 -31.86
C LEU A 339 -34.42 -15.56 -31.90
N ALA A 340 -34.03 -15.08 -33.07
CA ALA A 340 -32.80 -14.33 -33.30
C ALA A 340 -33.15 -12.88 -33.63
N GLY A 341 -32.36 -11.96 -33.07
CA GLY A 341 -32.29 -10.55 -33.44
C GLY A 341 -31.61 -9.74 -32.33
N PRO A 342 -31.07 -8.55 -32.62
CA PRO A 342 -30.13 -8.25 -33.69
C PRO A 342 -28.82 -7.62 -33.15
N ASP A 343 -27.84 -7.51 -34.04
CA ASP A 343 -26.56 -6.84 -33.87
C ASP A 343 -26.65 -5.47 -33.16
N HIS A 344 -25.80 -5.26 -32.16
CA HIS A 344 -25.52 -3.93 -31.63
C HIS A 344 -24.03 -3.59 -31.73
N LEU A 345 -23.83 -2.57 -32.57
CA LEU A 345 -22.63 -1.80 -32.84
C LEU A 345 -21.93 -1.33 -31.56
N LEU A 346 -20.61 -1.53 -31.52
CA LEU A 346 -19.70 -0.92 -30.55
C LEU A 346 -19.64 0.60 -30.79
N PRO A 347 -19.84 1.47 -29.78
CA PRO A 347 -19.51 2.87 -29.91
C PRO A 347 -18.04 3.12 -29.64
N ALA A 348 -17.52 4.07 -30.41
CA ALA A 348 -16.14 4.50 -30.48
C ALA A 348 -15.56 5.02 -29.14
N SER A 349 -14.25 4.79 -29.03
CA SER A 349 -13.31 5.42 -28.11
C SER A 349 -13.63 6.90 -27.87
N LEU A 350 -13.84 7.25 -26.59
CA LEU A 350 -13.93 8.62 -26.13
C LEU A 350 -12.54 9.04 -25.63
N GLU A 351 -11.77 9.69 -26.48
CA GLU A 351 -10.50 10.32 -26.10
C GLU A 351 -10.79 11.50 -25.16
N TYR A 352 -10.39 11.35 -23.89
CA TYR A 352 -10.47 12.42 -22.90
C TYR A 352 -9.09 13.06 -22.75
N HIS A 353 -8.90 14.23 -23.36
CA HIS A 353 -7.77 15.11 -23.12
C HIS A 353 -8.01 15.90 -21.83
N GLY A 354 -7.77 15.25 -20.68
CA GLY A 354 -7.40 15.96 -19.47
C GLY A 354 -5.88 16.14 -19.49
N GLU A 355 -5.40 17.37 -19.30
CA GLU A 355 -3.97 17.63 -19.11
C GLU A 355 -3.51 16.92 -17.82
N VAL A 356 -3.11 15.66 -17.98
CA VAL A 356 -2.34 14.91 -17.02
C VAL A 356 -0.99 15.60 -16.98
N GLU A 357 -0.72 16.26 -15.87
CA GLU A 357 0.62 16.69 -15.49
C GLU A 357 1.55 15.48 -15.72
N ASN A 358 2.43 15.57 -16.71
CA ASN A 358 3.34 14.51 -17.16
C ASN A 358 4.28 14.11 -16.01
N ARG A 359 3.80 13.33 -15.04
CA ARG A 359 4.67 12.46 -14.25
C ARG A 359 5.19 11.43 -15.23
N LEU A 360 6.47 11.57 -15.57
CA LEU A 360 7.21 10.63 -16.41
C LEU A 360 6.89 9.20 -15.96
N PRO A 361 6.20 8.40 -16.78
CA PRO A 361 5.72 7.08 -16.39
C PRO A 361 6.86 6.05 -16.45
N SER A 362 6.84 5.09 -15.53
CA SER A 362 7.43 3.74 -15.62
C SER A 362 8.93 3.56 -15.92
N LEU A 363 9.73 4.63 -15.90
CA LEU A 363 11.16 4.54 -16.17
C LEU A 363 11.96 4.02 -14.96
N GLU A 364 11.48 4.24 -13.74
CA GLU A 364 12.30 4.13 -12.54
C GLU A 364 12.65 2.68 -12.17
N LEU A 365 11.68 1.75 -12.08
CA LEU A 365 12.00 0.36 -11.73
C LEU A 365 12.72 -0.38 -12.87
N ASN A 366 12.41 -0.06 -14.12
CA ASN A 366 13.12 -0.64 -15.27
C ASN A 366 14.60 -0.21 -15.28
N ILE A 367 14.88 1.07 -15.01
CA ILE A 367 16.25 1.57 -14.84
C ILE A 367 16.91 0.88 -13.64
N GLN A 368 16.24 0.78 -12.50
CA GLN A 368 16.77 0.10 -11.32
C GLN A 368 17.08 -1.38 -11.57
N THR A 369 16.25 -2.06 -12.35
CA THR A 369 16.46 -3.44 -12.78
C THR A 369 17.69 -3.56 -13.68
N GLN A 370 17.90 -2.62 -14.60
CA GLN A 370 19.10 -2.61 -15.45
C GLN A 370 20.38 -2.33 -14.64
N ILE A 371 20.32 -1.37 -13.71
CA ILE A 371 21.43 -1.02 -12.81
C ILE A 371 21.81 -2.24 -11.95
N SER A 372 20.84 -2.83 -11.24
CA SER A 372 21.10 -4.00 -10.39
C SER A 372 21.63 -5.19 -11.17
N GLN A 373 21.15 -5.43 -12.39
CA GLN A 373 21.71 -6.46 -13.28
C GLN A 373 23.15 -6.17 -13.70
N GLN A 374 23.48 -4.91 -13.99
CA GLN A 374 24.85 -4.52 -14.35
C GLN A 374 25.78 -4.71 -13.14
N GLU A 375 25.41 -4.18 -11.96
CA GLU A 375 26.19 -4.30 -10.74
C GLU A 375 26.43 -5.77 -10.36
N TYR A 376 25.38 -6.61 -10.42
CA TYR A 376 25.51 -8.04 -10.19
C TYR A 376 26.53 -8.70 -11.15
N ARG A 377 26.48 -8.37 -12.45
CA ARG A 377 27.44 -8.88 -13.44
C ARG A 377 28.86 -8.41 -13.15
N GLU A 378 29.04 -7.16 -12.76
CA GLU A 378 30.35 -6.61 -12.39
C GLU A 378 30.94 -7.30 -11.16
N LEU A 379 30.12 -7.54 -10.13
CA LEU A 379 30.53 -8.27 -8.93
C LEU A 379 30.87 -9.74 -9.24
N ARG A 380 30.13 -10.38 -10.16
CA ARG A 380 30.49 -11.71 -10.67
C ARG A 380 31.81 -11.70 -11.43
N ALA A 381 32.05 -10.72 -12.29
CA ALA A 381 33.31 -10.58 -13.02
C ALA A 381 34.50 -10.37 -12.06
N LYS A 382 34.29 -9.64 -10.97
CA LYS A 382 35.27 -9.43 -9.88
C LYS A 382 35.39 -10.63 -8.92
N LYS A 383 34.64 -11.71 -9.13
CA LYS A 383 34.54 -12.88 -8.22
C LYS A 383 34.15 -12.50 -6.79
N LYS A 384 33.43 -11.39 -6.60
CA LYS A 384 32.77 -11.05 -5.33
C LYS A 384 31.48 -11.85 -5.13
N ILE A 385 30.83 -12.24 -6.25
CA ILE A 385 29.69 -13.15 -6.29
C ILE A 385 30.07 -14.39 -7.12
N GLU A 386 29.90 -15.59 -6.54
CA GLU A 386 30.17 -16.88 -7.19
C GLU A 386 28.92 -17.76 -7.13
N VAL A 387 28.53 -18.39 -8.24
CA VAL A 387 27.32 -19.21 -8.33
C VAL A 387 27.71 -20.66 -8.59
N PHE A 388 27.27 -21.55 -7.72
CA PHE A 388 27.47 -23.00 -7.79
C PHE A 388 26.13 -23.68 -8.08
N GLN A 389 26.18 -24.68 -8.95
CA GLN A 389 25.02 -25.53 -9.26
C GLN A 389 25.01 -26.71 -8.29
N LEU A 390 23.84 -27.01 -7.74
CA LEU A 390 23.63 -28.16 -6.87
C LEU A 390 22.98 -29.29 -7.68
N SER A 391 23.41 -30.51 -7.42
CA SER A 391 22.99 -31.72 -8.15
C SER A 391 21.70 -32.32 -7.59
N THR A 392 20.71 -31.48 -7.31
CA THR A 392 19.46 -31.89 -6.67
C THR A 392 18.48 -32.52 -7.66
N TYR A 393 17.67 -33.47 -7.19
CA TYR A 393 16.59 -34.10 -7.95
C TYR A 393 15.23 -33.42 -7.78
N GLN A 394 15.16 -32.33 -7.02
CA GLN A 394 13.93 -31.57 -6.79
C GLN A 394 13.20 -31.21 -8.10
N GLY A 395 11.92 -31.55 -8.18
CA GLY A 395 11.08 -31.40 -9.40
C GLY A 395 11.14 -32.59 -10.38
N ARG A 396 12.07 -33.55 -10.22
CA ARG A 396 12.12 -34.78 -11.05
C ARG A 396 11.35 -35.94 -10.41
N ASN A 397 11.20 -35.94 -9.09
CA ASN A 397 10.41 -36.93 -8.36
C ASN A 397 8.94 -36.49 -8.30
N SER A 398 8.19 -36.72 -9.39
CA SER A 398 6.75 -36.44 -9.48
C SER A 398 5.89 -37.17 -8.45
N TYR A 399 6.42 -38.21 -7.80
CA TYR A 399 5.71 -39.03 -6.81
C TYR A 399 5.70 -38.45 -5.40
N LYS A 400 6.55 -37.46 -5.10
CA LYS A 400 6.56 -36.79 -3.79
C LYS A 400 5.99 -35.39 -3.96
N ASP A 401 4.93 -35.13 -3.22
CA ASP A 401 4.29 -33.82 -3.13
C ASP A 401 5.33 -32.75 -2.75
N SER A 402 5.75 -31.95 -3.74
CA SER A 402 6.87 -31.00 -3.62
C SER A 402 6.44 -29.55 -3.76
N THR A 403 5.14 -29.31 -3.93
CA THR A 403 4.58 -27.96 -3.98
C THR A 403 4.88 -27.25 -2.66
N ASN A 404 5.48 -26.06 -2.74
CA ASN A 404 5.90 -25.25 -1.59
C ASN A 404 7.00 -25.91 -0.71
N GLY A 405 7.79 -26.82 -1.28
CA GLY A 405 8.89 -27.46 -0.56
C GLY A 405 9.96 -26.46 -0.09
N CYS A 406 10.14 -25.33 -0.78
CA CYS A 406 11.09 -24.28 -0.40
C CYS A 406 10.85 -23.73 1.01
N THR A 407 9.59 -23.66 1.47
CA THR A 407 9.22 -23.22 2.82
C THR A 407 9.78 -24.14 3.92
N VAL A 408 10.03 -25.41 3.61
CA VAL A 408 10.62 -26.38 4.54
C VAL A 408 12.12 -26.53 4.31
N ILE A 409 12.56 -26.55 3.05
CA ILE A 409 13.97 -26.68 2.67
C ILE A 409 14.80 -25.56 3.27
N SER A 410 14.40 -24.31 3.07
CA SER A 410 15.23 -23.16 3.44
C SER A 410 15.50 -23.09 4.94
N PRO A 411 14.50 -23.25 5.83
CA PRO A 411 14.77 -23.36 7.27
C PRO A 411 15.58 -24.62 7.64
N LEU A 412 15.41 -25.77 6.98
CA LEU A 412 16.24 -26.95 7.24
C LEU A 412 17.72 -26.74 6.88
N VAL A 413 17.98 -26.07 5.76
CA VAL A 413 19.35 -25.68 5.35
C VAL A 413 19.95 -24.73 6.38
N ALA A 414 19.18 -23.74 6.83
CA ALA A 414 19.60 -22.83 7.91
C ALA A 414 19.94 -23.58 9.21
N VAL A 415 19.06 -24.47 9.69
CA VAL A 415 19.29 -25.27 10.90
C VAL A 415 20.55 -26.12 10.79
N ASN A 416 20.75 -26.81 9.68
CA ASN A 416 21.93 -27.67 9.48
C ASN A 416 23.22 -26.86 9.38
N HIS A 417 23.18 -25.64 8.83
CA HIS A 417 24.31 -24.71 8.86
C HIS A 417 24.67 -24.32 10.29
N LEU A 418 23.67 -23.96 11.11
CA LEU A 418 23.90 -23.58 12.49
C LEU A 418 24.44 -24.75 13.34
N GLN A 419 24.08 -25.99 13.00
CA GLN A 419 24.51 -27.20 13.72
C GLN A 419 25.80 -27.84 13.19
N SER A 420 26.37 -27.37 12.07
CA SER A 420 27.56 -27.99 11.50
C SER A 420 28.83 -27.69 12.31
N ASP A 421 29.77 -28.63 12.40
CA ASP A 421 31.03 -28.42 13.13
C ASP A 421 32.02 -27.45 12.44
N GLY A 422 31.68 -26.96 11.24
CA GLY A 422 32.54 -26.11 10.42
C GLY A 422 32.05 -24.68 10.26
N ALA A 423 32.82 -23.87 9.54
CA ALA A 423 32.45 -22.49 9.18
C ALA A 423 31.14 -22.39 8.37
N GLY A 424 30.74 -23.47 7.70
CA GLY A 424 29.47 -23.55 6.98
C GLY A 424 29.08 -24.97 6.59
N ILE A 425 28.07 -25.08 5.72
CA ILE A 425 27.53 -26.34 5.23
C ILE A 425 28.09 -26.71 3.84
N SER A 426 28.29 -28.01 3.58
CA SER A 426 28.77 -28.52 2.28
C SER A 426 27.65 -28.66 1.26
N ASP A 427 27.99 -28.60 -0.04
CA ASP A 427 27.01 -28.76 -1.12
C ASP A 427 26.31 -30.12 -1.06
N MET A 428 27.04 -31.21 -0.79
CA MET A 428 26.45 -32.54 -0.62
C MET A 428 25.41 -32.58 0.50
N LYS A 429 25.64 -31.84 1.60
CA LYS A 429 24.68 -31.80 2.70
C LYS A 429 23.45 -30.97 2.34
N ILE A 430 23.61 -29.87 1.59
CA ILE A 430 22.48 -29.12 1.04
C ILE A 430 21.64 -30.02 0.12
N GLU A 431 22.29 -30.79 -0.76
CA GLU A 431 21.64 -31.75 -1.65
C GLU A 431 20.85 -32.82 -0.87
N GLU A 432 21.47 -33.44 0.14
CA GLU A 432 20.80 -34.41 1.05
C GLU A 432 19.58 -33.78 1.74
N ILE A 433 19.68 -32.53 2.21
CA ILE A 433 18.56 -31.85 2.85
C ILE A 433 17.40 -31.66 1.86
N ILE A 434 17.70 -31.22 0.64
CA ILE A 434 16.70 -30.96 -0.40
C ILE A 434 15.99 -32.24 -0.83
N ASP A 435 16.75 -33.29 -1.12
CA ASP A 435 16.22 -34.49 -1.78
C ASP A 435 15.71 -35.55 -0.79
N ASP A 436 16.33 -35.67 0.38
CA ASP A 436 16.04 -36.74 1.34
C ASP A 436 15.26 -36.23 2.56
N LEU A 437 15.75 -35.18 3.23
CA LEU A 437 15.18 -34.73 4.51
C LEU A 437 13.89 -33.91 4.35
N ALA A 438 13.91 -32.91 3.48
CA ALA A 438 12.81 -31.97 3.35
C ALA A 438 11.47 -32.61 2.95
N PRO A 439 11.41 -33.62 2.04
CA PRO A 439 10.15 -34.28 1.70
C PRO A 439 9.47 -34.97 2.89
N ASP A 440 10.24 -35.58 3.80
CA ASP A 440 9.68 -36.21 5.01
C ASP A 440 9.16 -35.15 5.98
N VAL A 441 9.96 -34.11 6.26
CA VAL A 441 9.55 -33.01 7.13
C VAL A 441 8.32 -32.30 6.58
N LEU A 442 8.26 -32.03 5.27
CA LEU A 442 7.11 -31.43 4.59
C LEU A 442 5.84 -32.25 4.79
N SER A 443 5.93 -33.57 4.67
CA SER A 443 4.80 -34.48 4.88
C SER A 443 4.29 -34.43 6.33
N ARG A 444 5.19 -34.29 7.30
CA ARG A 444 4.84 -34.15 8.73
C ARG A 444 4.22 -32.78 9.03
N VAL A 445 4.77 -31.69 8.46
CA VAL A 445 4.21 -30.34 8.56
C VAL A 445 2.77 -30.31 8.03
N ARG A 446 2.55 -30.79 6.81
CA ARG A 446 1.21 -30.82 6.19
C ARG A 446 0.21 -31.60 7.04
N ARG A 447 0.60 -32.77 7.54
CA ARG A 447 -0.24 -33.59 8.42
C ARG A 447 -0.58 -32.88 9.73
N LYS A 448 0.38 -32.20 10.36
CA LYS A 448 0.15 -31.44 11.61
C LYS A 448 -0.83 -30.27 11.38
N LEU A 449 -0.71 -29.60 10.24
CA LEU A 449 -1.55 -28.46 9.88
C LEU A 449 -2.90 -28.86 9.23
N GLY A 450 -3.13 -30.15 9.00
CA GLY A 450 -4.34 -30.62 8.30
C GLY A 450 -4.44 -30.13 6.85
N LEU A 451 -3.30 -29.87 6.21
CA LEU A 451 -3.23 -29.32 4.86
C LEU A 451 -3.24 -30.42 3.80
N ALA A 452 -4.00 -30.19 2.72
CA ALA A 452 -3.93 -31.02 1.51
C ALA A 452 -2.57 -30.86 0.81
N GLY A 453 -2.22 -31.78 -0.10
CA GLY A 453 -0.88 -31.82 -0.67
C GLY A 453 -0.47 -30.58 -1.49
N HIS A 454 -1.41 -29.93 -2.17
CA HIS A 454 -1.10 -28.72 -2.95
C HIS A 454 -1.30 -27.41 -2.16
N ALA A 455 -1.69 -27.48 -0.89
CA ALA A 455 -1.96 -26.27 -0.11
C ALA A 455 -0.68 -25.46 0.15
N LEU A 456 -0.82 -24.12 0.15
CA LEU A 456 0.23 -23.19 0.56
C LEU A 456 0.57 -23.40 2.04
N ILE A 457 1.86 -23.41 2.35
CA ILE A 457 2.35 -23.48 3.73
C ILE A 457 2.92 -22.10 4.09
N ILE A 458 2.48 -21.56 5.22
CA ILE A 458 2.96 -20.27 5.72
C ILE A 458 4.33 -20.49 6.38
N PRO A 459 5.35 -19.67 6.09
CA PRO A 459 6.67 -19.80 6.70
C PRO A 459 6.68 -19.85 8.23
N SER A 460 5.82 -19.06 8.89
CA SER A 460 5.66 -19.09 10.36
C SER A 460 5.23 -20.45 10.90
N ASP A 461 4.31 -21.14 10.20
CA ASP A 461 3.82 -22.45 10.64
C ASP A 461 4.93 -23.51 10.57
N VAL A 462 5.87 -23.37 9.61
CA VAL A 462 7.04 -24.24 9.51
C VAL A 462 8.03 -23.96 10.63
N HIS A 463 8.28 -22.68 10.93
CA HIS A 463 9.10 -22.29 12.07
C HIS A 463 8.57 -22.93 13.37
N ASP A 464 7.29 -22.73 13.66
CA ASP A 464 6.66 -23.23 14.88
C ASP A 464 6.69 -24.77 14.92
N PHE A 465 6.48 -25.42 13.78
CA PHE A 465 6.66 -26.87 13.66
C PHE A 465 8.08 -27.30 14.05
N MET A 466 9.11 -26.62 13.55
CA MET A 466 10.51 -26.99 13.81
C MET A 466 10.89 -26.82 15.29
N VAL A 467 10.36 -25.81 15.97
CA VAL A 467 10.54 -25.60 17.40
C VAL A 467 9.82 -26.66 18.23
N ASP A 468 8.58 -26.99 17.85
CA ASP A 468 7.78 -28.01 18.52
C ASP A 468 8.40 -29.40 18.40
N ASP A 469 8.89 -29.75 17.20
CA ASP A 469 9.50 -31.04 16.88
C ASP A 469 10.98 -31.13 17.29
N LYS A 470 11.50 -30.08 17.95
CA LYS A 470 12.89 -30.00 18.45
C LYS A 470 13.95 -30.13 17.37
N ILE A 471 13.62 -29.79 16.13
CA ILE A 471 14.55 -29.64 15.01
C ILE A 471 15.37 -28.36 15.20
N LEU A 472 14.68 -27.29 15.60
CA LEU A 472 15.23 -25.99 15.91
C LEU A 472 15.03 -25.73 17.41
N LYS A 473 16.06 -25.23 18.09
CA LYS A 473 15.92 -24.81 19.49
C LYS A 473 15.38 -23.38 19.54
N GLU A 474 14.50 -23.11 20.50
CA GLU A 474 13.90 -21.77 20.65
C GLU A 474 14.95 -20.70 20.95
N GLU A 475 16.00 -21.03 21.72
CA GLU A 475 17.09 -20.08 22.02
C GLU A 475 17.91 -19.65 20.79
N MET A 476 17.82 -20.39 19.68
CA MET A 476 18.49 -20.04 18.44
C MET A 476 17.74 -18.96 17.66
N PHE A 477 16.47 -18.69 17.97
CA PHE A 477 15.69 -17.68 17.28
C PHE A 477 16.13 -16.26 17.67
N VAL A 478 16.48 -15.47 16.66
CA VAL A 478 16.93 -14.08 16.83
C VAL A 478 15.75 -13.14 16.67
N GLY A 479 14.95 -13.33 15.62
CA GLY A 479 13.82 -12.47 15.33
C GLY A 479 13.31 -12.61 13.90
N VAL A 480 12.34 -11.75 13.58
CA VAL A 480 11.74 -11.64 12.26
C VAL A 480 11.86 -10.19 11.79
N CYS A 481 12.22 -10.00 10.54
CA CYS A 481 12.17 -8.71 9.87
C CYS A 481 11.29 -8.80 8.62
N GLY A 482 10.85 -7.66 8.11
CA GLY A 482 10.15 -7.58 6.84
C GLY A 482 10.08 -6.16 6.34
N GLY A 483 9.54 -5.98 5.14
CA GLY A 483 9.39 -4.66 4.52
C GLY A 483 9.57 -4.73 3.01
N ASN A 484 9.91 -3.58 2.43
CA ASN A 484 10.22 -3.43 1.00
C ASN A 484 11.64 -3.91 0.67
N LEU A 485 11.78 -4.96 -0.13
CA LEU A 485 13.07 -5.55 -0.52
C LEU A 485 13.89 -4.62 -1.44
N LEU A 486 13.29 -3.56 -2.00
CA LEU A 486 13.97 -2.53 -2.79
C LEU A 486 14.38 -1.31 -1.96
N ALA A 487 13.91 -1.21 -0.71
CA ALA A 487 14.27 -0.09 0.17
C ALA A 487 15.53 -0.44 0.97
N SER A 488 16.59 0.33 0.77
CA SER A 488 17.88 0.12 1.45
C SER A 488 17.76 0.04 2.96
N ASP A 489 16.89 0.85 3.58
CA ASP A 489 16.74 0.88 5.04
C ASP A 489 16.17 -0.45 5.58
N HIS A 490 15.18 -1.03 4.90
CA HIS A 490 14.61 -2.32 5.29
C HIS A 490 15.59 -3.47 5.05
N VAL A 491 16.31 -3.45 3.93
CA VAL A 491 17.35 -4.46 3.63
C VAL A 491 18.50 -4.34 4.62
N ASN A 492 18.91 -3.13 4.99
CA ASN A 492 19.95 -2.93 6.00
C ASN A 492 19.53 -3.47 7.36
N GLY A 493 18.31 -3.21 7.83
CA GLY A 493 17.81 -3.80 9.07
C GLY A 493 17.81 -5.33 9.07
N PHE A 494 17.54 -5.96 7.92
CA PHE A 494 17.69 -7.41 7.76
C PHE A 494 19.16 -7.87 7.83
N LEU A 495 20.05 -7.16 7.12
CA LEU A 495 21.49 -7.47 7.12
C LEU A 495 22.14 -7.26 8.49
N ASP A 496 21.69 -6.27 9.26
CA ASP A 496 22.14 -5.99 10.62
C ASP A 496 21.76 -7.14 11.57
N LEU A 497 20.53 -7.67 11.44
CA LEU A 497 20.10 -8.88 12.14
C LEU A 497 20.94 -10.10 11.76
N LEU A 498 21.31 -10.25 10.48
CA LEU A 498 22.20 -11.32 10.01
C LEU A 498 23.64 -11.19 10.54
N GLU A 499 24.13 -9.97 10.70
CA GLU A 499 25.51 -9.72 11.14
C GLU A 499 25.69 -9.87 12.64
N ASN A 500 24.77 -9.29 13.43
CA ASN A 500 24.98 -9.05 14.86
C ASN A 500 24.05 -9.84 15.78
N GLY A 501 22.91 -10.35 15.28
CA GLY A 501 21.97 -11.13 16.10
C GLY A 501 21.38 -10.37 17.30
N VAL A 502 20.46 -9.44 17.04
CA VAL A 502 19.78 -8.46 17.95
C VAL A 502 20.71 -7.36 18.50
N GLU A 503 20.31 -6.10 18.32
CA GLU A 503 21.10 -4.86 18.56
C GLU A 503 21.25 -4.40 20.03
N ASP A 504 20.74 -5.14 21.01
CA ASP A 504 20.29 -4.49 22.26
C ASP A 504 21.33 -4.26 23.39
N GLN A 505 22.64 -4.36 23.15
CA GLN A 505 23.62 -3.98 24.20
C GLN A 505 24.89 -3.31 23.63
N PRO A 506 24.97 -1.96 23.63
CA PRO A 506 26.22 -1.24 23.43
C PRO A 506 27.05 -1.32 24.71
N SER A 507 27.75 -2.43 24.90
CA SER A 507 28.71 -2.55 25.99
C SER A 507 29.97 -3.20 25.44
N GLY A 508 30.98 -2.36 25.13
CA GLY A 508 32.29 -2.70 24.55
C GLY A 508 33.16 -3.62 25.43
N SER A 509 32.58 -4.72 25.87
CA SER A 509 33.17 -5.79 26.65
C SER A 509 33.68 -6.87 25.70
N GLN A 510 34.63 -7.69 26.17
CA GLN A 510 35.22 -8.77 25.37
C GLN A 510 34.20 -9.81 24.85
N GLU A 511 32.95 -9.79 25.33
CA GLU A 511 31.88 -10.65 24.85
C GLU A 511 31.44 -10.33 23.41
N GLU A 512 31.50 -9.06 22.96
CA GLU A 512 31.14 -8.67 21.59
C GLU A 512 31.98 -9.39 20.52
N LYS A 513 33.26 -9.64 20.79
CA LYS A 513 34.13 -10.38 19.84
C LYS A 513 33.74 -11.85 19.71
N LYS A 514 33.11 -12.43 20.73
CA LYS A 514 32.67 -13.82 20.71
C LYS A 514 31.38 -13.97 19.88
N ASP A 515 30.48 -13.00 19.95
CA ASP A 515 29.22 -13.06 19.20
C ASP A 515 29.39 -12.82 17.70
N ALA A 516 30.33 -11.96 17.28
CA ALA A 516 30.64 -11.78 15.86
C ALA A 516 31.08 -13.08 15.15
N SER A 517 31.62 -14.04 15.92
CA SER A 517 32.09 -15.33 15.42
C SER A 517 31.01 -16.41 15.29
N LYS A 518 29.79 -16.15 15.78
CA LYS A 518 28.69 -17.12 15.70
C LYS A 518 28.14 -17.22 14.29
N LYS A 519 27.75 -18.44 13.91
CA LYS A 519 26.98 -18.65 12.68
C LYS A 519 25.59 -18.05 12.82
N VAL A 520 25.14 -17.41 11.75
CA VAL A 520 23.79 -16.85 11.64
C VAL A 520 23.22 -17.36 10.32
N ALA A 521 21.93 -17.66 10.30
CA ALA A 521 21.24 -18.07 9.09
C ALA A 521 19.83 -17.48 9.07
N ALA A 522 19.29 -17.31 7.88
CA ALA A 522 17.94 -16.81 7.68
C ALA A 522 17.20 -17.59 6.61
N ALA A 523 15.87 -17.64 6.74
CA ALA A 523 14.95 -17.99 5.66
C ALA A 523 14.23 -16.72 5.20
N LEU A 524 14.46 -16.33 3.95
CA LEU A 524 13.89 -15.14 3.33
C LEU A 524 12.72 -15.54 2.44
N PHE A 525 11.51 -15.17 2.84
CA PHE A 525 10.29 -15.30 2.05
C PHE A 525 10.08 -14.04 1.21
N PHE A 526 10.00 -14.22 -0.11
CA PHE A 526 9.76 -13.15 -1.07
C PHE A 526 9.11 -13.72 -2.33
N HIS A 527 8.06 -13.05 -2.82
CA HIS A 527 7.32 -13.41 -4.05
C HIS A 527 6.97 -14.91 -4.13
N GLU A 528 6.22 -15.39 -3.12
CA GLU A 528 5.77 -16.78 -2.97
C GLU A 528 6.88 -17.84 -2.87
N HIS A 529 8.13 -17.42 -2.69
CA HIS A 529 9.27 -18.31 -2.62
C HIS A 529 10.12 -18.07 -1.37
N VAL A 530 10.83 -19.09 -0.91
CA VAL A 530 11.70 -19.02 0.27
C VAL A 530 13.11 -19.45 -0.10
N VAL A 531 14.08 -18.56 0.11
CA VAL A 531 15.52 -18.88 0.00
C VAL A 531 16.16 -18.93 1.38
N SER A 532 17.28 -19.63 1.51
CA SER A 532 18.08 -19.58 2.74
C SER A 532 19.33 -18.72 2.53
N ILE A 533 19.71 -17.98 3.57
CA ILE A 533 20.90 -17.11 3.56
C ILE A 533 21.75 -17.50 4.77
N LEU A 534 23.00 -17.87 4.54
CA LEU A 534 23.90 -18.43 5.54
C LEU A 534 25.11 -17.52 5.72
N LYS A 535 25.33 -17.01 6.93
CA LYS A 535 26.57 -16.30 7.30
C LYS A 535 27.65 -17.33 7.61
N VAL A 536 28.68 -17.38 6.78
CA VAL A 536 29.85 -18.25 6.88
C VAL A 536 30.99 -17.46 7.49
N VAL A 537 31.37 -17.80 8.72
CA VAL A 537 32.44 -17.10 9.46
C VAL A 537 33.79 -17.72 9.11
N LEU A 538 34.72 -16.91 8.59
CA LEU A 538 36.05 -17.36 8.21
C LEU A 538 37.04 -17.30 9.39
N ALA A 539 38.17 -17.97 9.23
CA ALA A 539 39.22 -18.03 10.25
C ALA A 539 39.84 -16.67 10.61
N ASP A 540 39.77 -15.69 9.70
CA ASP A 540 40.23 -14.32 9.92
C ASP A 540 39.18 -13.42 10.58
N GLY A 541 38.00 -13.96 10.91
CA GLY A 541 36.86 -13.23 11.48
C GLY A 541 36.01 -12.49 10.46
N SER A 542 36.40 -12.47 9.18
CA SER A 542 35.53 -11.97 8.12
C SER A 542 34.39 -12.95 7.85
N SER A 543 33.34 -12.50 7.17
CA SER A 543 32.17 -13.33 6.88
C SER A 543 31.87 -13.32 5.39
N TRP A 544 31.52 -14.49 4.86
CA TRP A 544 30.85 -14.64 3.57
C TRP A 544 29.37 -14.95 3.79
N TYR A 545 28.58 -14.79 2.74
CA TYR A 545 27.16 -15.11 2.75
C TYR A 545 26.84 -16.06 1.62
N ASP A 546 26.18 -17.17 1.93
CA ASP A 546 25.70 -18.11 0.92
C ASP A 546 24.17 -18.04 0.84
N LEU A 547 23.64 -17.66 -0.32
CA LEU A 547 22.22 -17.74 -0.65
C LEU A 547 21.96 -19.07 -1.36
N VAL A 548 21.12 -19.93 -0.78
CA VAL A 548 20.69 -21.19 -1.41
C VAL A 548 19.26 -21.03 -1.92
N ASP A 549 19.11 -21.13 -3.24
CA ASP A 549 17.81 -21.15 -3.91
C ASP A 549 17.52 -22.57 -4.39
N SER A 550 16.49 -23.18 -3.79
CA SER A 550 16.08 -24.55 -4.10
C SER A 550 15.28 -24.67 -5.40
N LEU A 551 14.82 -23.56 -5.99
CA LEU A 551 14.08 -23.64 -7.24
C LEU A 551 15.00 -23.91 -8.42
N PRO A 552 14.54 -24.73 -9.38
CA PRO A 552 15.25 -24.88 -10.64
C PRO A 552 15.32 -23.53 -11.37
N SER A 553 16.53 -23.11 -11.74
CA SER A 553 16.71 -21.89 -12.53
C SER A 553 16.03 -22.02 -13.89
N ARG A 554 15.06 -21.15 -14.17
CA ARG A 554 14.36 -21.07 -15.47
C ARG A 554 15.28 -20.68 -16.63
N HIS A 555 16.46 -20.12 -16.33
CA HIS A 555 17.36 -19.52 -17.32
C HIS A 555 18.59 -20.39 -17.65
N SER A 556 18.64 -21.62 -17.13
CA SER A 556 19.67 -22.59 -17.50
C SER A 556 19.39 -23.14 -18.92
N ASN A 557 19.92 -22.46 -19.93
CA ASN A 557 19.86 -22.90 -21.34
C ASN A 557 20.47 -24.31 -21.57
N ASN A 558 21.21 -24.85 -20.59
CA ASN A 558 21.87 -26.14 -20.69
C ASN A 558 21.02 -27.31 -20.20
N GLY A 559 19.73 -27.10 -19.87
CA GLY A 559 18.86 -28.17 -19.37
C GLY A 559 19.23 -28.67 -17.97
N ALA A 560 20.26 -28.10 -17.34
CA ALA A 560 20.60 -28.31 -15.94
C ALA A 560 19.64 -27.48 -15.08
N SER A 561 18.43 -28.00 -14.94
CA SER A 561 17.41 -27.54 -14.01
C SER A 561 17.75 -28.11 -12.63
N GLY A 562 18.27 -27.28 -11.73
CA GLY A 562 18.70 -27.66 -10.38
C GLY A 562 18.77 -26.45 -9.45
N ALA A 563 18.87 -26.73 -8.14
CA ALA A 563 19.07 -25.73 -7.10
C ALA A 563 20.44 -25.03 -7.25
N THR A 564 20.59 -23.86 -6.65
CA THR A 564 21.83 -23.07 -6.72
C THR A 564 22.30 -22.61 -5.34
N ARG A 565 23.61 -22.49 -5.18
CA ARG A 565 24.26 -21.81 -4.07
C ARG A 565 25.00 -20.60 -4.62
N THR A 566 24.65 -19.40 -4.17
CA THR A 566 25.32 -18.16 -4.56
C THR A 566 26.08 -17.59 -3.38
N ARG A 567 27.41 -17.54 -3.50
CA ARG A 567 28.33 -17.02 -2.49
C ARG A 567 28.64 -15.56 -2.73
N CYS A 568 28.43 -14.73 -1.73
CA CYS A 568 28.81 -13.32 -1.65
C CYS A 568 29.94 -13.14 -0.64
N LYS A 569 31.03 -12.48 -1.04
CA LYS A 569 32.23 -12.33 -0.18
C LYS A 569 32.16 -11.22 0.85
N ASP A 570 31.15 -10.36 0.76
CA ASP A 570 30.92 -9.23 1.65
C ASP A 570 29.44 -8.85 1.68
N ARG A 571 29.08 -7.98 2.63
CA ARG A 571 27.72 -7.48 2.86
C ARG A 571 27.16 -6.76 1.63
N GLU A 572 27.96 -5.92 1.00
CA GLU A 572 27.59 -5.16 -0.20
C GLU A 572 27.17 -6.11 -1.34
N SER A 573 27.95 -7.17 -1.56
CA SER A 573 27.64 -8.17 -2.58
C SER A 573 26.35 -8.95 -2.28
N LEU A 574 26.05 -9.22 -1.00
CA LEU A 574 24.77 -9.81 -0.62
C LEU A 574 23.62 -8.84 -0.88
N GLN A 575 23.76 -7.56 -0.52
CA GLN A 575 22.73 -6.55 -0.77
C GLN A 575 22.43 -6.40 -2.28
N THR A 576 23.47 -6.31 -3.12
CA THR A 576 23.30 -6.27 -4.58
C THR A 576 22.64 -7.55 -5.10
N LEU A 577 23.01 -8.72 -4.56
CA LEU A 577 22.37 -9.98 -4.92
C LEU A 577 20.87 -9.96 -4.59
N LEU A 578 20.47 -9.48 -3.41
CA LEU A 578 19.06 -9.42 -2.99
C LEU A 578 18.24 -8.47 -3.86
N HIS A 579 18.78 -7.30 -4.20
CA HIS A 579 18.11 -6.37 -5.12
C HIS A 579 17.96 -6.98 -6.52
N TRP A 580 19.02 -7.57 -7.07
CA TRP A 580 18.96 -8.26 -8.36
C TRP A 580 17.95 -9.41 -8.33
N TYR A 581 17.95 -10.19 -7.25
CA TYR A 581 17.01 -11.30 -7.03
C TYR A 581 15.57 -10.81 -7.04
N ALA A 582 15.29 -9.70 -6.34
CA ALA A 582 13.96 -9.09 -6.31
C ALA A 582 13.49 -8.71 -7.72
N CYS A 583 14.33 -7.97 -8.45
CA CYS A 583 14.04 -7.54 -9.81
C CYS A 583 13.83 -8.69 -10.80
N GLU A 584 14.49 -9.83 -10.61
CA GLU A 584 14.30 -11.01 -11.47
C GLU A 584 12.91 -11.67 -11.29
N LYS A 585 12.32 -11.57 -10.09
CA LYS A 585 11.03 -12.21 -9.79
C LYS A 585 9.82 -11.38 -10.19
N PHE A 586 9.97 -10.05 -10.31
CA PHE A 586 8.84 -9.20 -10.66
C PHE A 586 8.30 -9.50 -12.06
N SER A 587 7.01 -9.76 -12.12
CA SER A 587 6.26 -9.83 -13.38
C SER A 587 6.05 -8.42 -13.96
N PRO A 588 5.68 -8.29 -15.25
CA PRO A 588 5.32 -6.99 -15.82
C PRO A 588 4.18 -6.29 -15.06
N ALA A 589 3.26 -7.05 -14.46
CA ALA A 589 2.20 -6.52 -13.64
C ALA A 589 2.73 -5.94 -12.32
N ASP A 590 3.68 -6.63 -11.68
CA ASP A 590 4.35 -6.14 -10.47
C ASP A 590 5.11 -4.85 -10.75
N VAL A 591 5.84 -4.79 -11.87
CA VAL A 591 6.56 -3.58 -12.29
C VAL A 591 5.61 -2.41 -12.47
N SER A 592 4.51 -2.62 -13.21
CA SER A 592 3.49 -1.59 -13.40
C SER A 592 2.86 -1.13 -12.09
N TYR A 593 2.65 -2.05 -11.13
CA TYR A 593 2.13 -1.72 -9.82
C TYR A 593 3.12 -0.86 -9.04
N ILE A 594 4.39 -1.27 -8.96
CA ILE A 594 5.44 -0.59 -8.22
C ILE A 594 5.67 0.82 -8.75
N ASP A 595 5.71 0.99 -10.08
CA ASP A 595 5.88 2.30 -10.72
C ASP A 595 4.72 3.27 -10.43
N THR A 596 3.53 2.75 -10.12
CA THR A 596 2.32 3.56 -9.88
C THR A 596 2.05 3.79 -8.40
N ASN A 597 2.60 2.95 -7.50
CA ASN A 597 2.27 2.95 -6.09
C ASN A 597 3.52 3.14 -5.23
N GLU A 598 3.52 4.23 -4.45
CA GLU A 598 4.48 4.41 -3.36
C GLU A 598 4.33 3.28 -2.33
N TRP A 599 5.44 2.95 -1.67
CA TRP A 599 5.42 1.96 -0.59
C TRP A 599 4.61 2.47 0.61
N ASP A 600 3.75 1.61 1.15
CA ASP A 600 2.93 1.89 2.33
C ASP A 600 2.99 0.68 3.27
N ASP A 601 3.59 0.87 4.45
CA ASP A 601 3.76 -0.18 5.46
C ASP A 601 2.43 -0.83 5.88
N HIS A 602 1.32 -0.09 5.82
CA HIS A 602 0.00 -0.62 6.15
C HIS A 602 -0.56 -1.55 5.05
N MET A 603 -0.06 -1.41 3.83
CA MET A 603 -0.45 -2.22 2.67
C MET A 603 0.60 -3.26 2.30
N GLY A 604 1.71 -3.36 3.03
CA GLY A 604 2.84 -4.23 2.73
C GLY A 604 2.44 -5.69 2.48
N VAL A 605 1.39 -6.21 3.12
CA VAL A 605 0.90 -7.59 2.91
C VAL A 605 0.49 -7.89 1.46
N PHE A 606 0.10 -6.87 0.70
CA PHE A 606 -0.35 -7.00 -0.70
C PHE A 606 0.64 -6.42 -1.71
N ASP A 607 1.72 -5.82 -1.23
CA ASP A 607 2.69 -5.17 -2.09
C ASP A 607 3.69 -6.21 -2.64
N PRO A 608 3.93 -6.26 -3.95
CA PRO A 608 4.85 -7.25 -4.53
C PRO A 608 6.29 -7.12 -4.01
N ARG A 609 6.67 -5.95 -3.47
CA ARG A 609 8.00 -5.70 -2.91
C ARG A 609 8.20 -6.32 -1.53
N VAL A 610 7.15 -6.83 -0.89
CA VAL A 610 7.19 -7.31 0.48
C VAL A 610 8.07 -8.55 0.64
N PHE A 611 8.95 -8.52 1.64
CA PHE A 611 9.67 -9.70 2.11
C PHE A 611 9.45 -9.92 3.61
N GLN A 612 9.72 -11.16 4.05
CA GLN A 612 9.82 -11.53 5.45
C GLN A 612 11.03 -12.43 5.65
N GLY A 613 11.91 -12.09 6.59
CA GLY A 613 13.08 -12.88 6.97
C GLY A 613 12.95 -13.42 8.38
N PHE A 614 13.11 -14.73 8.55
CA PHE A 614 13.26 -15.38 9.86
C PHE A 614 14.74 -15.62 10.12
N VAL A 615 15.28 -15.12 11.22
CA VAL A 615 16.73 -15.17 11.51
C VAL A 615 16.98 -16.02 12.75
N TRP A 616 18.00 -16.88 12.65
CA TRP A 616 18.47 -17.75 13.71
C TRP A 616 19.99 -17.65 13.87
N LYS A 617 20.47 -17.83 15.10
CA LYS A 617 21.89 -17.86 15.44
C LYS A 617 22.26 -19.15 16.12
N GLU A 618 23.55 -19.50 16.01
CA GLU A 618 24.14 -20.61 16.74
C GLU A 618 23.98 -20.41 18.25
N ALA A 619 23.57 -21.48 18.94
CA ALA A 619 23.24 -21.48 20.37
C ALA A 619 24.46 -21.20 21.26
#